data_AF-A0A7S2QMI5-F1
#
_entry.id   AF-A0A7S2QMI5-F1
#
_cell.length_a   1.000
_cell.length_b   1.000
_cell.length_c   1.000
_cell.angle_alpha   90.00
_cell.angle_beta   90.00
_cell.angle_gamma   90.00
#
_symmetry.space_group_name_H-M   'P 1'
#
loop_
_entity.id
_entity.type
_entity.pdbx_description
1 polymer ?
#
loop_
_entity_poly.entity_id
_entity_poly.type
_entity_poly.pdbx_seq_one_letter_code
_entity_poly.pdbx_strand_id
1 'polypeptide(L)'
;MPLSASGAPSALGAIISVGGVEFVRVDHPGRVAAYTQPGAKLMLMHDFPGHGGYFMVPDGNLLCGLIQWVVQSDGVVAPHYWMERSEHRGLGLGGLEGGVLVAPQ
;
A
#
# COMPACT_ATOMS: atom_id res chain seq x y z
N MET A 1 13.09 -17.98 18.66
CA MET A 1 13.08 -16.50 18.81
C MET A 1 11.66 -16.03 18.54
N PRO A 2 10.93 -15.44 19.50
CA PRO A 2 9.65 -14.81 19.16
C PRO A 2 9.95 -13.59 18.28
N LEU A 3 9.34 -13.54 17.11
CA LEU A 3 9.38 -12.38 16.22
C LEU A 3 8.60 -11.25 16.89
N SER A 4 9.26 -10.45 17.72
CA SER A 4 8.69 -9.20 18.24
C SER A 4 8.61 -8.17 17.11
N ALA A 5 7.67 -8.36 16.19
CA ALA A 5 7.23 -7.31 15.28
C ALA A 5 6.24 -6.40 16.03
N SER A 6 6.71 -5.72 17.09
CA SER A 6 5.92 -4.68 17.76
C SER A 6 5.95 -3.39 16.93
N GLY A 7 5.43 -3.46 15.70
CA GLY A 7 5.02 -2.26 14.96
C GLY A 7 3.57 -1.99 15.26
N ALA A 8 3.22 -0.74 15.57
CA ALA A 8 1.82 -0.35 15.66
C ALA A 8 1.13 -0.61 14.31
N PRO A 9 -0.09 -1.17 14.28
CA PRO A 9 -0.82 -1.34 13.03
C PRO A 9 -0.99 0.03 12.36
N SER A 10 -0.54 0.14 11.11
CA SER A 10 -0.60 1.42 10.37
C SER A 10 -2.07 1.82 10.14
N ALA A 11 -2.48 3.06 10.35
CA ALA A 11 -3.88 3.46 10.10
C ALA A 11 -4.20 3.56 8.60
N LEU A 12 -5.48 3.52 8.21
CA LEU A 12 -5.90 3.92 6.85
C LEU A 12 -5.42 5.35 6.57
N GLY A 13 -4.93 5.59 5.35
CA GLY A 13 -4.30 6.86 4.96
C GLY A 13 -2.86 7.03 5.43
N ALA A 14 -2.30 6.08 6.20
CA ALA A 14 -0.86 6.09 6.52
C ALA A 14 -0.04 6.05 5.23
N ILE A 15 1.11 6.72 5.25
CA ILE A 15 2.03 6.82 4.12
C ILE A 15 3.36 6.17 4.50
N ILE A 16 3.91 5.37 3.59
CA ILE A 16 5.25 4.80 3.69
C ILE A 16 6.05 5.10 2.42
N SER A 17 7.37 5.16 2.54
CA SER A 17 8.27 5.40 1.40
C SER A 17 9.21 4.20 1.22
N VAL A 18 9.30 3.68 0.00
CA VAL A 18 10.04 2.45 -0.34
C VAL A 18 10.74 2.66 -1.65
N GLY A 19 12.07 2.58 -1.67
CA GLY A 19 12.84 2.77 -2.90
C GLY A 19 12.56 4.10 -3.62
N GLY A 20 12.20 5.15 -2.88
CA GLY A 20 11.82 6.46 -3.42
C GLY A 20 10.37 6.60 -3.89
N VAL A 21 9.55 5.55 -3.77
CA VAL A 21 8.12 5.57 -4.10
C VAL A 21 7.30 5.64 -2.82
N GLU A 22 6.28 6.49 -2.79
CA GLU A 22 5.36 6.60 -1.66
C GLU A 22 4.12 5.74 -1.86
N PHE A 23 3.67 5.09 -0.79
CA PHE A 23 2.47 4.26 -0.78
C PHE A 23 1.53 4.68 0.34
N VAL A 24 0.23 4.65 0.08
CA VAL A 24 -0.84 5.00 1.01
C VAL A 24 -1.64 3.75 1.36
N ARG A 25 -1.88 3.49 2.65
CA ARG A 25 -2.76 2.39 3.08
C ARG A 25 -4.21 2.73 2.74
N VAL A 26 -4.83 1.92 1.89
CA VAL A 26 -6.22 2.13 1.44
C VAL A 26 -7.12 0.91 1.63
N ASP A 27 -6.55 -0.29 1.80
CA ASP A 27 -7.30 -1.54 1.98
C ASP A 27 -8.39 -1.79 0.93
N HIS A 28 -8.09 -1.53 -0.34
CA HIS A 28 -9.04 -1.74 -1.44
C HIS A 28 -9.41 -3.24 -1.55
N PRO A 29 -10.65 -3.64 -1.24
CA PRO A 29 -11.01 -5.05 -1.01
C PRO A 29 -10.80 -5.93 -2.25
N GLY A 30 -11.09 -5.40 -3.45
CA GLY A 30 -10.85 -6.12 -4.70
C GLY A 30 -9.37 -6.41 -4.98
N ARG A 31 -8.46 -5.51 -4.56
CA ARG A 31 -7.00 -5.69 -4.74
C ARG A 31 -6.47 -6.65 -3.69
N VAL A 32 -6.93 -6.54 -2.44
CA VAL A 32 -6.62 -7.49 -1.37
C VAL A 32 -7.00 -8.91 -1.80
N ALA A 33 -8.23 -9.13 -2.26
CA ALA A 33 -8.68 -10.45 -2.71
C ALA A 33 -7.84 -10.96 -3.91
N ALA A 34 -7.58 -10.11 -4.91
CA ALA A 34 -6.81 -10.49 -6.09
C ALA A 34 -5.36 -10.87 -5.78
N TYR A 35 -4.73 -10.21 -4.81
CA TYR A 35 -3.32 -10.44 -4.45
C TYR A 35 -3.11 -11.45 -3.32
N THR A 36 -4.18 -11.93 -2.70
CA THR A 36 -4.12 -12.94 -1.64
C THR A 36 -4.73 -14.28 -2.05
N GLN A 37 -5.25 -14.39 -3.27
CA GLN A 37 -5.74 -15.65 -3.82
C GLN A 37 -4.60 -16.66 -4.02
N PRO A 38 -4.88 -17.98 -3.92
CA PRO A 38 -3.89 -19.01 -4.23
C PRO A 38 -3.31 -18.83 -5.64
N GLY A 39 -1.98 -18.93 -5.75
CA GLY A 39 -1.26 -18.76 -7.02
C GLY A 39 -0.88 -17.31 -7.36
N ALA A 40 -1.30 -16.32 -6.56
CA ALA A 40 -0.80 -14.96 -6.67
C ALA A 40 0.73 -14.95 -6.47
N LYS A 41 1.44 -14.27 -7.37
CA LYS A 41 2.90 -14.10 -7.27
C LYS A 41 3.20 -12.94 -6.34
N LEU A 42 3.85 -13.23 -5.23
CA LEU A 42 4.24 -12.24 -4.23
C LEU A 42 5.74 -12.33 -3.98
N MET A 43 6.43 -11.19 -4.07
CA MET A 43 7.84 -11.08 -3.69
C MET A 43 7.98 -10.40 -2.34
N LEU A 44 8.61 -11.08 -1.38
CA LEU A 44 8.90 -10.53 -0.06
C LEU A 44 9.91 -9.39 -0.17
N MET A 45 9.63 -8.28 0.51
CA MET A 45 10.57 -7.18 0.66
C MET A 45 11.13 -7.16 2.09
N HIS A 46 12.43 -6.90 2.21
CA HIS A 46 13.14 -6.96 3.48
C HIS A 46 13.49 -5.59 4.09
N ASP A 47 13.24 -4.48 3.39
CA ASP A 47 13.69 -3.13 3.74
C ASP A 47 12.56 -2.18 4.21
N PHE A 48 11.75 -2.59 5.18
CA PHE A 48 10.69 -1.74 5.76
C PHE A 48 10.92 -1.47 7.24
N PRO A 49 11.69 -0.44 7.60
CA PRO A 49 11.88 -0.08 9.00
C PRO A 49 10.57 0.49 9.59
N GLY A 50 10.14 -0.07 10.73
CA GLY A 50 9.20 0.61 11.66
C GLY A 50 7.69 0.35 11.50
N HIS A 51 7.23 -0.37 10.47
CA HIS A 51 5.78 -0.50 10.20
C HIS A 51 5.12 -1.81 10.68
N GLY A 52 5.90 -2.74 11.25
CA GLY A 52 5.41 -4.05 11.67
C GLY A 52 4.95 -4.92 10.49
N GLY A 53 4.95 -6.24 10.67
CA GLY A 53 4.49 -7.17 9.62
C GLY A 53 5.46 -7.31 8.43
N TYR A 54 4.99 -8.02 7.40
CA TYR A 54 5.77 -8.35 6.20
C TYR A 54 5.17 -7.69 4.97
N PHE A 55 5.98 -6.96 4.22
CA PHE A 55 5.56 -6.34 2.96
C PHE A 55 5.91 -7.23 1.78
N MET A 56 4.96 -7.37 0.86
CA MET A 56 5.11 -8.14 -0.36
C MET A 56 4.63 -7.36 -1.59
N VAL A 57 5.31 -7.56 -2.72
CA VAL A 57 4.99 -6.93 -4.00
C VAL A 57 4.30 -7.93 -4.92
N PRO A 58 3.08 -7.65 -5.41
CA PRO A 58 2.43 -8.44 -6.46
C PRO A 58 3.23 -8.42 -7.76
N ASP A 59 3.53 -9.60 -8.30
CA ASP A 59 4.30 -9.83 -9.53
C ASP A 59 5.68 -9.15 -9.55
N GLY A 60 6.18 -8.69 -8.40
CA GLY A 60 7.38 -7.86 -8.33
C GLY A 60 7.26 -6.46 -8.87
N ASN A 61 6.05 -6.02 -9.21
CA ASN A 61 5.80 -4.71 -9.77
C ASN A 61 5.28 -3.76 -8.69
N LEU A 62 6.11 -2.81 -8.27
CA LEU A 62 5.75 -1.80 -7.26
C LEU A 62 4.57 -0.92 -7.72
N LEU A 63 4.32 -0.79 -9.02
CA LEU A 63 3.16 -0.05 -9.54
C LEU A 63 1.82 -0.76 -9.26
N CYS A 64 1.83 -2.05 -8.90
CA CYS A 64 0.62 -2.76 -8.48
C CYS A 64 0.24 -2.46 -7.03
N GLY A 65 1.09 -1.78 -6.27
CA GLY A 65 0.96 -1.57 -4.82
C GLY A 65 1.67 -2.64 -4.00
N LEU A 66 1.38 -2.66 -2.69
CA LEU A 66 1.98 -3.59 -1.72
C LEU A 66 0.91 -4.30 -0.91
N ILE A 67 1.23 -5.51 -0.45
CA ILE A 67 0.48 -6.23 0.58
C ILE A 67 1.31 -6.28 1.85
N GLN A 68 0.77 -5.76 2.94
CA GLN A 68 1.33 -5.91 4.27
C GLN A 68 0.58 -7.02 5.01
N TRP A 69 1.30 -8.02 5.50
CA TRP A 69 0.75 -9.04 6.37
C TRP A 69 1.00 -8.67 7.83
N VAL A 70 -0.07 -8.44 8.57
CA VAL A 70 -0.03 -8.05 9.99
C VAL A 70 -0.60 -9.18 10.84
N VAL A 71 0.13 -9.54 11.90
CA VAL A 71 -0.37 -10.46 12.94
C VAL A 71 -1.11 -9.62 13.97
N GLN A 72 -2.41 -9.87 14.12
CA GLN A 72 -3.25 -9.21 15.12
C GLN A 72 -3.04 -9.82 16.51
N SER A 73 -3.52 -9.15 17.55
CA SER A 73 -3.34 -9.58 18.95
C SER A 73 -4.04 -10.91 19.29
N ASP A 74 -5.04 -11.30 18.50
CA ASP A 74 -5.75 -12.58 18.58
C ASP A 74 -5.05 -13.72 17.81
N GLY A 75 -3.91 -13.43 17.16
CA GLY A 75 -3.14 -14.37 16.34
C GLY A 75 -3.62 -14.47 14.89
N VAL A 76 -4.66 -13.74 14.49
CA VAL A 76 -5.13 -13.71 13.09
C VAL A 76 -4.14 -12.94 12.24
N VAL A 77 -3.82 -13.49 11.07
CA VAL A 77 -3.00 -12.81 10.05
C VAL A 77 -3.91 -12.13 9.06
N ALA A 78 -3.83 -10.80 8.94
CA ALA A 78 -4.65 -10.02 8.03
C ALA A 78 -3.78 -9.30 6.97
N PRO A 79 -4.18 -9.36 5.69
CA PRO A 79 -3.57 -8.58 4.62
C PRO A 79 -4.10 -7.16 4.59
N HIS A 80 -3.21 -6.20 4.37
CA HIS A 80 -3.53 -4.80 4.13
C HIS A 80 -2.94 -4.34 2.80
N TYR A 81 -3.74 -3.59 2.03
CA TYR A 81 -3.32 -3.11 0.72
C TYR A 81 -2.87 -1.65 0.77
N TRP A 82 -1.71 -1.43 0.16
CA TRP A 82 -1.08 -0.13 0.01
C TRP A 82 -1.01 0.23 -1.47
N MET A 83 -1.56 1.38 -1.82
CA MET A 83 -1.61 1.91 -3.18
C MET A 83 -0.50 2.92 -3.40
N GLU A 84 0.08 2.97 -4.59
CA GLU A 84 1.07 4.00 -4.94
C GLU A 84 0.43 5.40 -4.85
N ARG A 85 1.16 6.37 -4.30
CA ARG A 85 0.58 7.68 -3.93
C ARG A 85 0.11 8.46 -5.16
N SER A 86 0.76 8.33 -6.30
CA SER A 86 0.35 9.01 -7.55
C SER A 86 -0.95 8.39 -8.09
N GLU A 87 -1.09 7.06 -8.07
CA GLU A 87 -2.37 6.37 -8.33
C GLU A 87 -3.48 6.87 -7.39
N HIS A 88 -3.20 6.94 -6.09
CA HIS A 88 -4.18 7.41 -5.09
C HIS A 88 -4.60 8.87 -5.34
N ARG A 89 -3.67 9.76 -5.70
CA ARG A 89 -3.97 11.14 -6.08
C ARG A 89 -4.76 11.24 -7.38
N GLY A 90 -4.48 10.38 -8.36
CA GLY A 90 -5.24 10.31 -9.61
C GLY A 90 -6.70 9.88 -9.41
N LEU A 91 -6.97 9.09 -8.36
CA LEU A 91 -8.32 8.64 -7.98
C LEU A 91 -9.06 9.64 -7.08
N GLY A 92 -8.33 10.54 -6.41
CA GLY A 92 -8.87 11.58 -5.52
C GLY A 92 -8.82 12.96 -6.16
N LEU A 93 -9.93 13.37 -6.79
CA LEU A 93 -10.23 14.74 -7.20
C LEU A 93 -9.31 15.34 -8.29
N GLY A 94 -9.86 15.43 -9.51
CA GLY A 94 -9.87 16.73 -10.15
C GLY A 94 -10.48 17.75 -9.18
N GLY A 95 -9.64 18.58 -8.58
CA GLY A 95 -10.02 19.51 -7.53
C GLY A 95 -8.96 20.57 -7.30
N LEU A 96 -8.92 21.52 -8.24
CA LEU A 96 -8.32 22.85 -8.13
C LEU A 96 -6.79 22.89 -8.07
N GLU A 97 -6.11 22.92 -9.23
CA GLU A 97 -5.08 23.91 -9.57
C GLU A 97 -4.92 23.95 -11.10
N GLY A 98 -5.12 25.14 -11.71
CA GLY A 98 -4.65 25.41 -13.08
C GLY A 98 -5.68 25.55 -14.20
N GLY A 99 -6.93 25.92 -13.93
CA GLY A 99 -7.86 26.38 -14.97
C GLY A 99 -7.58 27.82 -15.40
N VAL A 100 -6.55 28.06 -16.22
CA VAL A 100 -6.50 29.28 -17.06
C VAL A 100 -7.09 28.92 -18.40
N LEU A 101 -8.38 29.22 -18.56
CA LEU A 101 -9.03 29.26 -19.85
C LEU A 101 -8.57 30.54 -20.57
N VAL A 102 -7.51 30.48 -21.36
CA VAL A 102 -7.25 31.51 -22.37
C VAL A 102 -8.24 31.27 -23.50
N ALA A 103 -9.21 32.17 -23.63
CA ALA A 103 -10.03 32.28 -24.84
C ALA A 103 -9.20 32.98 -25.93
N PRO A 104 -9.20 32.49 -27.19
CA PRO A 104 -8.60 33.22 -28.29
C PRO A 104 -9.46 34.45 -28.63
N GLN A 105 -8.81 35.61 -28.76
CA GLN A 105 -9.34 36.76 -29.50
C GLN A 105 -8.93 36.66 -30.98
#